data_AF-A0A9X8VF95-F1
#
_entry.id   AF-A0A9X8VF95-F1
#
_cell.length_a   1.000
_cell.length_b   1.000
_cell.length_c   1.000
_cell.angle_alpha   90.00
_cell.angle_beta   90.00
_cell.angle_gamma   90.00
#
_symmetry.space_group_name_H-M   'P 1'
#
loop_
_entity.id
_entity.type
_entity.pdbx_description
1 polymer ?
#
loop_
_entity_poly.entity_id
_entity_poly.type
_entity_poly.pdbx_seq_one_letter_code
_entity_poly.pdbx_strand_id
1 'polypeptide(L)' 'ALVDPGGEAEKIKAEVAKQGVTITQILLTHGHLDHVGAAAELADHYQVPIYGPDKEDAFWLDGLPAQSRMFGLEECA' A
#
# COMPACT_ATOMS: atom_id res chain seq x y z
N ALA A 1 9.45 7.76 4.92
CA ALA A 1 8.17 7.51 4.22
C ALA A 1 8.31 6.22 3.43
N LEU A 2 7.21 5.50 3.21
CA LEU A 2 7.14 4.44 2.21
C LEU A 2 6.48 5.00 0.94
N VAL A 3 6.93 4.57 -0.23
CA VAL A 3 6.35 4.97 -1.51
C VAL A 3 5.93 3.70 -2.24
N ASP A 4 4.66 3.65 -2.65
CA ASP A 4 4.06 2.55 -3.40
C ASP A 4 4.32 1.15 -2.81
N PRO A 5 3.90 0.87 -1.56
CA PRO A 5 4.00 -0.46 -1.00
C PRO A 5 2.98 -1.41 -1.67
N GLY A 6 3.40 -2.03 -2.77
CA GLY A 6 2.59 -2.92 -3.60
C GLY A 6 2.19 -4.27 -3.01
N GLY A 7 2.91 -4.76 -2.02
CA GLY A 7 2.72 -6.11 -1.47
C GLY A 7 3.84 -6.51 -0.51
N GLU A 8 3.88 -7.77 -0.11
CA GLU A 8 4.90 -8.35 0.78
C GLU A 8 5.15 -7.51 2.06
N ALA A 9 4.07 -7.11 2.76
CA ALA A 9 4.14 -6.19 3.90
C ALA A 9 5.16 -6.60 4.97
N GLU A 10 5.24 -7.89 5.32
CA GLU A 10 6.21 -8.41 6.29
C GLU A 10 7.67 -8.19 5.89
N LYS A 11 7.97 -8.31 4.59
CA LYS A 11 9.32 -8.05 4.06
C LYS A 11 9.65 -6.57 4.13
N ILE A 12 8.67 -5.70 3.85
CA ILE A 12 8.81 -4.26 4.02
C ILE A 12 9.07 -3.92 5.49
N LYS A 13 8.28 -4.48 6.43
CA LYS A 13 8.47 -4.28 7.87
C LYS A 13 9.85 -4.70 8.34
N ALA A 14 10.33 -5.86 7.87
CA ALA A 14 11.66 -6.35 8.19
C ALA A 14 12.78 -5.40 7.70
N GLU A 15 12.64 -4.87 6.49
CA GLU A 15 13.62 -3.92 5.93
C GLU A 15 13.60 -2.58 6.66
N VAL A 16 12.42 -2.05 6.99
CA VAL A 16 12.28 -0.83 7.81
C VAL A 16 12.96 -1.01 9.17
N ALA A 17 12.72 -2.14 9.84
CA ALA A 17 13.34 -2.44 11.13
C ALA A 17 14.87 -2.54 11.03
N LYS A 18 15.39 -3.17 9.97
CA LYS A 18 16.83 -3.26 9.71
C LYS A 18 17.47 -1.89 9.48
N GLN A 19 16.77 -0.96 8.83
CA GLN A 19 17.26 0.40 8.61
C GLN A 19 17.18 1.27 9.87
N GLY A 20 16.39 0.89 10.88
CA GLY A 20 16.24 1.65 12.12
C GLY A 20 15.57 3.01 11.93
N VAL A 21 14.78 3.17 10.87
CA VAL A 21 14.08 4.42 10.54
C VAL A 21 12.67 4.44 11.12
N THR A 22 12.17 5.64 11.42
CA THR A 22 10.77 5.83 11.78
C THR A 22 9.96 6.22 10.54
N ILE A 23 8.94 5.42 10.23
CA ILE A 23 7.99 5.74 9.17
C ILE A 23 7.00 6.79 9.68
N THR A 24 6.78 7.85 8.89
CA THR A 24 5.90 8.97 9.25
C THR A 24 4.69 9.10 8.32
N GLN A 25 4.74 8.48 7.14
CA GLN A 25 3.71 8.56 6.10
C GLN A 25 3.96 7.51 5.00
N ILE A 26 2.89 7.19 4.28
CA ILE A 26 2.91 6.42 3.03
C ILE A 26 2.47 7.35 1.89
N LEU A 27 3.14 7.26 0.75
CA LEU A 27 2.84 8.02 -0.46
C LEU A 27 2.47 7.06 -1.59
N LEU A 28 1.35 7.31 -2.26
CA LEU A 28 0.91 6.57 -3.44
C LEU A 28 1.06 7.45 -4.69
N THR A 29 1.79 6.96 -5.68
CA THR A 29 1.95 7.64 -6.97
C THR A 29 0.70 7.49 -7.83
N HIS A 30 0.08 6.32 -7.83
CA HIS A 30 -1.14 5.98 -8.55
C HIS A 30 -1.85 4.75 -7.92
N GLY A 31 -3.06 4.44 -8.39
CA GLY A 31 -3.98 3.47 -7.78
C GLY A 31 -3.90 2.02 -8.25
N HIS A 32 -2.87 1.62 -8.99
CA HIS A 32 -2.75 0.22 -9.44
C HIS A 32 -2.41 -0.73 -8.28
N LEU A 33 -2.95 -1.95 -8.33
CA LEU A 33 -2.83 -2.96 -7.27
C LEU A 33 -1.38 -3.23 -6.84
N ASP A 34 -0.45 -3.31 -7.80
CA ASP A 34 0.96 -3.57 -7.57
C ASP A 34 1.72 -2.40 -6.93
N HIS A 35 1.06 -1.26 -6.71
CA HIS A 35 1.60 -0.10 -5.99
C HIS A 35 0.90 0.13 -4.65
N VAL A 36 -0.31 -0.39 -4.44
CA VAL A 36 -1.12 -0.10 -3.25
C VAL A 36 -1.39 -1.32 -2.36
N GLY A 37 -1.06 -2.53 -2.82
CA GLY A 37 -1.52 -3.78 -2.20
C GLY A 37 -1.16 -4.00 -0.73
N ALA A 38 -0.10 -3.38 -0.22
CA ALA A 38 0.27 -3.42 1.21
C ALA A 38 0.09 -2.07 1.94
N ALA A 39 -0.45 -1.04 1.27
CA ALA A 39 -0.52 0.31 1.81
C ALA A 39 -1.38 0.41 3.07
N ALA A 40 -2.59 -0.17 3.05
CA ALA A 40 -3.51 -0.14 4.18
C ALA A 40 -2.93 -0.86 5.41
N GLU A 41 -2.40 -2.07 5.21
CA GLU A 41 -1.79 -2.88 6.27
C GLU A 41 -0.60 -2.16 6.92
N LEU A 42 0.28 -1.56 6.11
CA LEU A 42 1.45 -0.84 6.63
C LEU A 42 1.08 0.48 7.30
N ALA A 43 0.05 1.18 6.80
CA ALA A 43 -0.45 2.40 7.42
C ALA A 43 -1.00 2.11 8.83
N ASP A 44 -1.77 1.03 8.98
CA ASP A 44 -2.26 0.58 10.28
C ASP A 44 -1.10 0.11 11.18
N HIS A 45 -0.18 -0.71 10.68
CA HIS A 45 0.96 -1.18 11.48
C HIS A 45 1.82 -0.03 12.05
N TYR A 46 2.11 0.99 11.24
CA TYR A 46 2.94 2.13 11.66
C TYR A 46 2.12 3.29 12.24
N GLN A 47 0.78 3.23 12.20
CA GLN A 47 -0.13 4.30 12.61
C GLN A 47 0.18 5.63 11.92
N VAL A 48 0.29 5.60 10.58
CA VAL A 48 0.67 6.74 9.75
C VAL A 48 -0.37 7.03 8.67
N PRO A 49 -0.52 8.30 8.23
CA PRO A 49 -1.41 8.64 7.13
C PRO A 49 -0.87 8.13 5.77
N ILE A 50 -1.80 7.87 4.86
CA ILE A 50 -1.54 7.66 3.43
C ILE A 50 -1.87 8.97 2.70
N TYR A 51 -0.98 9.40 1.81
CA TYR A 51 -1.20 10.52 0.90
C TYR A 51 -1.17 10.05 -0.55
N GLY A 52 -2.03 10.65 -1.39
CA GLY A 52 -2.24 10.22 -2.75
C GLY A 52 -3.13 8.96 -2.84
N PRO A 53 -3.34 8.42 -4.05
CA PRO A 53 -3.05 9.07 -5.33
C PRO A 53 -4.00 10.26 -5.59
N ASP A 54 -3.96 10.84 -6.80
CA ASP A 54 -4.96 11.84 -7.20
C ASP A 54 -6.38 11.25 -7.16
N LYS A 55 -7.40 12.10 -7.01
CA LYS A 55 -8.81 11.68 -7.00
C LYS A 55 -9.23 11.02 -8.32
N GLU A 56 -8.55 11.33 -9.42
CA GLU A 56 -8.78 10.68 -10.71
C GLU A 56 -8.55 9.16 -10.66
N ASP A 57 -7.76 8.65 -9.70
CA ASP A 57 -7.50 7.23 -9.52
C ASP A 57 -8.51 6.51 -8.60
N ALA A 58 -9.56 7.20 -8.12
CA ALA A 58 -10.55 6.60 -7.23
C ALA A 58 -11.17 5.31 -7.81
N PHE A 59 -11.42 5.27 -9.13
CA PHE A 59 -11.98 4.09 -9.77
C PHE A 59 -11.03 2.88 -9.76
N TRP A 60 -9.71 3.10 -9.73
CA TRP A 60 -8.74 2.02 -9.59
C TRP A 60 -8.77 1.47 -8.17
N LEU A 61 -8.80 2.36 -7.17
CA LEU A 61 -8.86 1.98 -5.75
C LEU A 61 -10.15 1.21 -5.43
N ASP A 62 -11.30 1.71 -5.89
CA ASP A 62 -12.59 1.03 -5.73
C ASP A 62 -12.61 -0.36 -6.43
N GLY A 63 -11.76 -0.53 -7.45
CA GLY A 63 -11.62 -1.75 -8.24
C GLY A 63 -10.68 -2.79 -7.63
N LEU A 64 -9.92 -2.48 -6.58
CA LEU A 64 -8.88 -3.36 -6.02
C LEU A 64 -9.41 -4.74 -5.63
N PRO A 65 -10.60 -4.88 -4.97
CA PRO A 65 -11.12 -6.20 -4.63
C PRO A 65 -11.35 -7.08 -5.87
N ALA A 66 -11.84 -6.49 -6.96
CA ALA A 66 -12.07 -7.22 -8.20
C ALA A 66 -10.75 -7.61 -8.89
N GLN A 67 -9.75 -6.72 -8.87
CA GLN A 67 -8.42 -7.00 -9.40
C GLN A 67 -7.72 -8.10 -8.62
N SER A 68 -7.71 -8.04 -7.29
CA SER A 68 -7.16 -9.09 -6.42
C SER A 68 -7.72 -10.45 -6.79
N ARG A 69 -9.05 -10.56 -6.92
CA ARG A 69 -9.71 -11.81 -7.34
C ARG A 69 -9.31 -12.26 -8.75
N MET A 70 -9.18 -11.34 -9.71
CA MET A 70 -8.76 -11.65 -11.07
C MET A 70 -7.35 -12.24 -11.12
N PHE A 71 -6.45 -11.75 -10.27
CA PHE A 71 -5.06 -12.21 -10.19
C PHE A 71 -4.85 -13.37 -9.20
N GLY A 72 -5.90 -13.82 -8.50
CA GLY A 72 -5.81 -14.89 -7.50
C GLY A 72 -5.02 -14.48 -6.24
N LEU A 73 -5.01 -13.19 -5.92
CA LEU A 73 -4.36 -12.62 -4.74
C LEU A 73 -5.36 -12.50 -3.59
N GLU A 74 -4.85 -12.29 -2.38
CA GLU A 74 -5.66 -11.88 -1.24
C GLU A 74 -6.38 -10.56 -1.55
N GLU A 75 -7.60 -10.42 -1.03
CA GLU A 75 -8.44 -9.28 -1.33
C GLU A 75 -7.84 -8.01 -0.72
N CYS A 76 -7.44 -7.07 -1.58
CA CYS A 76 -7.01 -5.74 -1.18
C CYS A 76 -8.27 -4.87 -1.08
N ALA A 77 -8.53 -4.34 0.12
CA ALA A 77 -9.72 -3.58 0.48
C ALA A 77 -9.37 -2.22 1.09
#